data_AF-A0A378AYV6-F1
#
_entry.id   AF-A0A378AYV6-F1
#
_cell.length_a   1.000
_cell.length_b   1.000
_cell.length_c   1.000
_cell.angle_alpha   90.00
_cell.angle_beta   90.00
_cell.angle_gamma   90.00
#
_symmetry.space_group_name_H-M   'P 1'
#
loop_
_entity.id
_entity.type
_entity.pdbx_description
1 polymer ?
#
loop_
_entity_poly.entity_id
_entity_poly.type
_entity_poly.pdbx_seq_one_letter_code
_entity_poly.pdbx_strand_id
1 'polypeptide(L)' 'MTIKLIVGLANPGAEYAATRHNAGAWYVDLLADRHRAPLREESKFFGYTSRITWRARTSAAGPHYLYEPQR' A
#
# COMPACT_ATOMS: atom_id res chain seq x y z
N MET A 1 8.99 -2.78 -18.29
CA MET A 1 9.20 -2.20 -16.94
C MET A 1 8.06 -2.68 -16.04
N THR A 2 8.34 -3.19 -14.85
CA THR A 2 7.32 -3.76 -13.94
C THR A 2 7.25 -2.92 -12.67
N ILE A 3 6.04 -2.55 -12.24
CA ILE A 3 5.83 -1.83 -10.98
C ILE A 3 6.29 -2.75 -9.83
N LYS A 4 7.15 -2.22 -8.95
CA LYS A 4 7.66 -2.98 -7.79
C LYS A 4 7.06 -2.52 -6.46
N LEU A 5 6.65 -1.27 -6.38
CA LEU A 5 6.15 -0.63 -5.17
C LEU A 5 4.96 0.27 -5.52
N ILE A 6 3.91 0.19 -4.72
CA ILE A 6 2.76 1.10 -4.72
C ILE A 6 2.76 1.79 -3.36
N VAL A 7 2.75 3.11 -3.37
CA VAL A 7 2.76 3.93 -2.13
C VAL A 7 1.44 4.68 -2.02
N GLY A 8 0.78 4.55 -0.87
CA GLY A 8 -0.43 5.30 -0.53
C GLY A 8 -0.06 6.49 0.33
N LEU A 9 -0.02 7.70 -0.24
CA LEU A 9 0.28 8.92 0.52
C LEU A 9 -0.92 9.30 1.42
N ALA A 10 -0.61 9.77 2.62
CA ALA A 10 -1.57 10.23 3.61
C ALA A 10 -0.92 11.20 4.60
N ASN A 11 -1.74 12.06 5.20
CA ASN A 11 -1.40 12.76 6.43
C ASN A 11 -1.78 11.88 7.63
N PRO A 12 -0.89 11.72 8.62
CA PRO A 12 -1.17 10.94 9.84
C PRO A 12 -2.13 11.70 10.76
N GLY A 13 -2.97 10.98 11.50
CA GLY A 13 -3.96 11.53 12.43
C GLY A 13 -5.40 11.18 12.05
N ALA A 14 -6.23 10.90 13.06
CA ALA A 14 -7.62 10.46 12.86
C ALA A 14 -8.48 11.53 12.17
N GLU A 15 -8.16 12.80 12.37
CA GLU A 15 -8.80 13.95 11.75
C GLU A 15 -8.60 14.01 10.22
N TYR A 16 -7.53 13.39 9.69
CA TYR A 16 -7.25 13.38 8.26
C TYR A 16 -7.75 12.12 7.55
N ALA A 17 -8.18 11.10 8.29
CA ALA A 17 -8.53 9.78 7.78
C ALA A 17 -9.58 9.81 6.65
N ALA A 18 -10.53 10.75 6.69
CA ALA A 18 -11.59 10.91 5.69
C ALA A 18 -11.36 12.07 4.69
N THR A 19 -10.16 12.66 4.65
CA THR A 19 -9.85 13.75 3.72
C THR A 19 -9.42 13.21 2.35
N ARG A 20 -9.79 13.93 1.27
CA ARG A 20 -9.39 13.57 -0.11
C ARG A 20 -7.87 13.45 -0.29
N HIS A 21 -7.09 14.07 0.58
CA HIS A 21 -5.63 13.97 0.59
C HIS A 21 -5.13 12.54 0.86
N ASN A 22 -5.89 11.75 1.62
CA ASN A 22 -5.53 10.39 2.02
C ASN A 22 -6.07 9.32 1.04
N ALA A 23 -6.55 9.72 -0.14
CA ALA A 23 -7.06 8.78 -1.15
C ALA A 23 -6.02 7.74 -1.58
N GLY A 24 -4.72 8.08 -1.50
CA GLY A 24 -3.62 7.14 -1.73
C GLY A 24 -3.59 6.00 -0.73
N ALA A 25 -3.65 6.31 0.57
CA ALA A 25 -3.75 5.31 1.64
C ALA A 25 -5.02 4.45 1.49
N TRP A 26 -6.18 5.06 1.24
CA TRP A 26 -7.42 4.30 1.00
C TRP A 26 -7.29 3.28 -0.13
N TYR A 27 -6.62 3.66 -1.21
CA TYR A 27 -6.38 2.75 -2.32
C TYR A 27 -5.47 1.59 -1.91
N VAL A 28 -4.38 1.85 -1.18
CA VAL A 28 -3.46 0.82 -0.72
C VAL A 28 -4.11 -0.13 0.29
N ASP A 29 -4.93 0.39 1.22
CA ASP A 29 -5.74 -0.41 2.14
C ASP A 29 -6.69 -1.35 1.40
N LEU A 30 -7.49 -0.81 0.48
CA LEU A 30 -8.43 -1.60 -0.32
C LEU A 30 -7.72 -2.64 -1.20
N LEU A 31 -6.52 -2.31 -1.70
CA LEU A 31 -5.72 -3.24 -2.48
C LEU A 31 -5.16 -4.36 -1.59
N ALA A 32 -4.66 -4.03 -0.40
CA ALA A 32 -4.21 -5.00 0.59
C ALA A 32 -5.34 -5.96 1.00
N ASP A 33 -6.54 -5.43 1.27
CA ASP A 33 -7.72 -6.21 1.63
C ASP A 33 -8.16 -7.16 0.51
N ARG A 34 -8.23 -6.66 -0.74
CA ARG A 34 -8.57 -7.48 -1.92
C ARG A 34 -7.60 -8.64 -2.12
N HIS A 35 -6.34 -8.47 -1.75
CA HIS A 35 -5.32 -9.51 -1.82
C HIS A 35 -5.15 -10.32 -0.53
N ARG A 36 -5.99 -10.09 0.50
CA ARG A 36 -5.90 -10.71 1.84
C ARG A 36 -4.50 -10.61 2.44
N ALA A 37 -3.86 -9.47 2.25
CA ALA A 37 -2.48 -9.22 2.64
C ALA A 37 -2.43 -7.96 3.51
N PRO A 38 -2.81 -8.04 4.79
CA PRO A 38 -2.93 -6.86 5.65
C PRO A 38 -1.59 -6.13 5.76
N LEU A 39 -1.67 -4.79 5.79
CA LEU A 39 -0.54 -3.94 6.08
C LEU A 39 -0.08 -4.17 7.53
N ARG A 40 1.24 -4.29 7.72
CA ARG A 40 1.87 -4.46 9.03
C ARG A 40 2.90 -3.37 9.27
N GLU A 41 2.96 -2.89 10.49
CA GLU A 41 3.94 -1.89 10.89
C GLU A 41 5.35 -2.43 10.65
N GLU A 42 6.18 -1.64 9.98
CA GLU A 42 7.58 -1.94 9.72
C GLU A 42 8.42 -0.71 10.11
N SER A 43 9.00 -0.79 11.31
CA SER A 43 9.69 0.32 11.96
C SER A 43 10.89 0.83 11.16
N LYS A 44 11.56 -0.03 10.39
CA LYS A 44 12.67 0.38 9.51
C LYS A 44 12.22 1.29 8.38
N PHE A 45 10.96 1.19 7.97
CA PHE A 45 10.39 1.99 6.88
C PHE A 45 9.50 3.13 7.35
N PHE A 46 9.32 3.32 8.67
CA PHE A 46 8.50 4.39 9.23
C PHE A 46 7.04 4.39 8.72
N GLY A 47 6.49 3.19 8.53
CA GLY A 47 5.11 3.03 8.08
C GLY A 47 4.66 1.59 8.03
N TYR A 48 3.57 1.32 7.34
CA TYR A 48 3.02 -0.01 7.18
C TYR A 48 3.34 -0.58 5.82
N THR A 49 3.65 -1.88 5.76
CA THR A 49 3.95 -2.57 4.50
C THR A 49 3.18 -3.86 4.34
N SER A 50 2.97 -4.24 3.08
CA SER A 50 2.48 -5.56 2.71
C SER A 50 3.13 -6.02 1.40
N ARG A 51 3.07 -7.32 1.14
CA ARG A 51 3.56 -7.93 -0.10
C ARG A 51 2.45 -8.72 -0.75
N ILE A 52 2.11 -8.33 -1.97
CA ILE A 52 1.10 -9.00 -2.79
C ILE A 52 1.74 -9.63 -4.02
N THR A 53 1.12 -10.69 -4.53
CA THR A 53 1.45 -11.24 -5.84
C THR A 53 0.25 -11.05 -6.74
N TRP A 54 0.44 -10.33 -7.85
CA TRP A 54 -0.60 -10.16 -8.86
C TRP A 54 -0.11 -10.68 -10.21
N ARG A 55 -0.98 -11.45 -10.87
CA ARG A 55 -0.75 -11.94 -12.23
C ARG A 55 -1.21 -10.88 -13.22
N ALA A 56 -0.28 -10.08 -13.72
CA ALA A 56 -0.52 -9.29 -14.92
C ALA A 56 -0.74 -10.22 -16.13
N ARG A 57 -1.61 -9.82 -17.05
CA ARG A 57 -1.96 -10.58 -18.28
C ARG A 57 -0.77 -10.82 -19.20
N THR A 58 0.34 -10.10 -18.99
CA THR A 58 1.60 -10.21 -19.73
C THR A 58 2.72 -10.58 -18.77
N SER A 59 3.14 -11.84 -18.82
CA SER A 59 4.44 -12.42 -18.41
C SER A 59 5.35 -11.57 -17.49
N ALA A 60 5.01 -11.54 -16.20
CA ALA A 60 5.92 -11.78 -15.07
C ALA A 60 5.11 -11.69 -13.77
N ALA A 61 4.67 -12.83 -13.22
CA ALA A 61 4.08 -12.87 -11.89
C ALA A 61 5.20 -12.69 -10.85
N GLY A 62 5.32 -11.50 -10.29
CA GLY A 62 6.33 -11.17 -9.27
C GLY A 62 5.69 -10.55 -8.03
N PRO A 63 6.41 -10.52 -6.90
CA PRO A 63 5.96 -9.79 -5.72
C PRO A 63 5.93 -8.29 -6.00
N HIS A 64 4.88 -7.64 -5.52
CA HIS A 64 4.72 -6.19 -5.49
C HIS A 64 4.55 -5.77 -4.02
N TYR A 65 5.17 -4.65 -3.65
CA TYR A 65 5.11 -4.12 -2.30
C TYR A 65 4.06 -3.02 -2.21
N LEU A 66 3.32 -3.01 -1.11
CA LEU A 66 2.43 -1.92 -0.71
C LEU A 66 3.07 -1.21 0.47
N TYR A 67 3.01 0.11 0.49
CA TYR A 67 3.56 0.93 1.57
C TYR A 67 2.65 2.12 1.88
N GLU A 68 2.36 2.32 3.16
CA GLU A 68 1.70 3.49 3.70
C GLU A 68 2.64 4.19 4.70
N PRO A 69 3.14 5.40 4.40
CA PRO A 69 3.99 6.15 5.31
C PRO A 69 3.19 6.69 6.50
N GLN A 70 3.84 6.80 7.66
CA GLN A 70 3.26 7.38 8.87
C GLN A 70 3.94 8.70 9.27
N ARG A 71 4.72 9.30 8.36
CA ARG A 71 5.43 10.56 8.53
C ARG A 71 5.25 11.47 7.33
#